data_AF-A0A7Z2QB75-F1
#
_entry.id   AF-A0A7Z2QB75-F1
#
_cell.length_a   1.000
_cell.length_b   1.000
_cell.length_c   1.000
_cell.angle_alpha   90.00
_cell.angle_beta   90.00
_cell.angle_gamma   90.00
#
_symmetry.space_group_name_H-M   'P 1'
#
loop_
_entity.id
_entity.type
_entity.pdbx_description
1 polymer ?
#
loop_
_entity_poly.entity_id
_entity_poly.type
_entity_poly.pdbx_seq_one_letter_code
_entity_poly.pdbx_strand_id
1 'polypeptide(L)' 'MEKEFETFKWELNRLTRDMTEFVHSYEKLDDGQKRSVSTDYPFKSDLHDLKNMLATWNNTVNKM' A
#
# COMPACT_ATOMS: atom_id res chain seq x y z
N MET A 1 -4.64 -9.17 23.68
CA MET A 1 -3.49 -9.72 22.93
C MET A 1 -3.93 -10.50 21.70
N GLU A 2 -4.56 -11.68 21.81
CA GLU A 2 -4.95 -12.48 20.63
C GLU A 2 -5.96 -11.77 19.70
N LYS A 3 -7.01 -11.16 20.27
CA LYS A 3 -7.97 -10.34 19.50
C LYS A 3 -7.37 -9.10 18.86
N GLU A 4 -6.36 -8.50 19.49
CA GLU A 4 -5.68 -7.30 18.96
C GLU A 4 -4.77 -7.68 17.80
N PHE A 5 -4.10 -8.84 17.91
CA PHE A 5 -3.30 -9.38 16.82
C PHE A 5 -4.16 -9.74 15.61
N GLU A 6 -5.28 -10.45 15.80
CA GLU A 6 -6.20 -10.75 14.69
C GLU A 6 -6.78 -9.50 14.03
N THR A 7 -7.11 -8.46 14.82
CA THR A 7 -7.50 -7.16 14.28
C THR A 7 -6.38 -6.55 13.44
N PHE A 8 -5.14 -6.60 13.92
CA PHE A 8 -3.98 -6.12 13.18
C PHE A 8 -3.76 -6.90 11.87
N LYS A 9 -3.88 -8.24 11.87
CA LYS A 9 -3.81 -9.06 10.64
C LYS A 9 -4.88 -8.60 9.64
N TRP A 10 -6.09 -8.36 10.11
CA TRP A 10 -7.19 -7.91 9.25
C TRP A 10 -6.92 -6.54 8.62
N GLU A 11 -6.50 -5.56 9.42
CA GLU A 11 -6.18 -4.21 8.93
C GLU A 11 -4.99 -4.21 7.96
N LEU A 12 -3.95 -5.01 8.24
CA LEU A 12 -2.79 -5.14 7.36
C LEU A 12 -3.16 -5.78 6.01
N ASN A 13 -4.02 -6.80 6.02
CA ASN A 13 -4.54 -7.40 4.79
C ASN A 13 -5.33 -6.38 3.96
N ARG A 14 -6.21 -5.61 4.61
CA ARG A 14 -7.00 -4.55 3.98
C ARG A 14 -6.10 -3.47 3.37
N LEU A 15 -5.13 -2.97 4.14
CA LEU A 15 -4.18 -1.95 3.69
C LEU A 15 -3.34 -2.44 2.50
N THR A 16 -2.91 -3.70 2.50
CA THR A 16 -2.14 -4.29 1.39
C THR A 16 -2.94 -4.35 0.09
N ARG A 17 -4.24 -4.69 0.18
CA ARG A 17 -5.15 -4.68 -0.97
C ARG A 17 -5.37 -3.26 -1.47
N ASP A 18 -5.73 -2.35 -0.58
CA ASP A 18 -6.06 -0.96 -0.94
C ASP A 18 -4.83 -0.26 -1.56
N MET A 19 -3.61 -0.55 -1.08
CA MET A 19 -2.37 -0.06 -1.70
C MET A 19 -2.14 -0.64 -3.11
N THR A 20 -2.48 -1.91 -3.33
CA THR A 20 -2.35 -2.53 -4.65
C THR A 20 -3.30 -1.86 -5.65
N GLU A 21 -4.54 -1.58 -5.25
CA GLU A 21 -5.51 -0.83 -6.05
C GLU A 21 -5.07 0.62 -6.29
N PHE A 22 -4.46 1.24 -5.29
CA PHE A 22 -3.91 2.59 -5.40
C PHE A 22 -2.79 2.67 -6.45
N VAL A 23 -1.79 1.78 -6.38
CA VAL A 23 -0.72 1.70 -7.40
C VAL A 23 -1.31 1.49 -8.79
N HIS A 24 -2.26 0.57 -8.92
CA HIS A 24 -2.90 0.29 -10.20
C HIS A 24 -3.67 1.50 -10.76
N SER A 25 -4.30 2.28 -9.89
CA SER A 25 -5.01 3.51 -10.28
C SER A 25 -4.02 4.60 -10.69
N TYR A 26 -2.91 4.74 -9.97
CA TYR A 26 -1.84 5.68 -10.30
C TYR A 26 -1.17 5.32 -11.64
N GLU A 27 -0.95 4.04 -11.93
CA GLU A 27 -0.35 3.58 -13.19
C GLU A 27 -1.18 3.95 -14.43
N LYS A 28 -2.52 3.98 -14.28
CA LYS A 28 -3.47 4.35 -15.36
C LYS A 28 -3.48 5.85 -15.69
N LEU A 29 -2.92 6.68 -14.81
CA LEU A 29 -2.81 8.12 -15.07
C LEU A 29 -1.83 8.37 -16.22
N ASP A 30 -2.12 9.39 -17.02
CA ASP A 30 -1.15 9.91 -17.98
C ASP A 30 -0.02 10.68 -17.29
N ASP A 31 1.05 10.97 -18.03
CA ASP A 31 2.24 11.63 -17.46
C ASP A 31 1.94 13.04 -16.90
N GLY A 32 0.96 13.76 -17.45
CA GLY A 32 0.55 15.07 -16.95
C GLY A 32 -0.15 14.96 -15.60
N GLN A 33 -1.06 13.99 -15.48
CA GLN A 33 -1.76 13.66 -14.25
C GLN A 33 -0.79 13.15 -13.18
N LYS A 34 0.14 12.25 -13.54
CA LYS A 34 1.19 11.76 -12.62
C LYS A 34 2.03 12.91 -12.07
N ARG A 35 2.43 13.86 -12.93
CA ARG A 35 3.13 15.08 -12.49
C ARG A 35 2.30 15.92 -11.52
N SER A 36 1.02 16.17 -11.82
CA SER A 36 0.14 16.91 -10.90
C SER A 36 0.05 16.23 -9.54
N VAL A 37 -0.20 14.92 -9.52
CA VAL A 37 -0.26 14.15 -8.27
C VAL A 37 1.05 14.22 -7.51
N SER A 38 2.20 14.06 -8.17
CA SER A 38 3.50 14.17 -7.51
C SER A 38 3.82 15.56 -6.98
N THR A 39 3.26 16.62 -7.59
CA THR A 39 3.40 18.01 -7.11
C THR A 39 2.47 18.29 -5.93
N ASP A 40 1.21 17.89 -6.02
CA ASP A 40 0.17 18.18 -5.01
C ASP A 40 0.30 17.25 -3.79
N TYR A 41 0.78 16.03 -4.01
CA TYR A 41 0.93 14.97 -3.02
C TYR A 41 2.31 14.33 -3.13
N PRO A 42 3.38 15.04 -2.73
CA PRO A 42 4.74 14.53 -2.85
C PRO A 42 4.93 13.29 -1.97
N PHE A 43 5.10 12.15 -2.60
CA PHE A 43 5.44 10.91 -1.91
C PHE A 43 6.92 10.95 -1.48
N LYS A 44 7.18 10.57 -0.22
CA LYS A 44 8.56 10.41 0.29
C LYS A 44 9.23 9.12 -0.17
N SER A 45 8.43 8.15 -0.61
CA SER A 45 8.86 6.83 -1.05
C SER A 45 8.14 6.47 -2.34
N ASP A 46 8.78 5.65 -3.16
CA ASP A 46 8.14 5.14 -4.36
C ASP A 46 6.91 4.29 -4.01
N LEU A 47 5.85 4.40 -4.82
CA LEU A 47 4.58 3.71 -4.57
C LEU A 47 4.72 2.19 -4.67
N HIS A 48 5.59 1.70 -5.57
CA HIS A 48 5.87 0.28 -5.69
C HIS A 48 6.67 -0.23 -4.49
N ASP A 49 7.61 0.57 -3.98
CA ASP A 49 8.35 0.22 -2.77
C ASP A 49 7.41 0.08 -1.56
N LEU A 50 6.50 1.04 -1.37
CA LEU A 50 5.51 0.99 -0.30
C LEU A 50 4.60 -0.25 -0.43
N LYS A 51 4.11 -0.54 -1.64
CA LYS A 51 3.33 -1.76 -1.93
C LYS A 51 4.11 -3.03 -1.57
N ASN A 52 5.39 -3.11 -1.97
CA ASN A 52 6.22 -4.28 -1.73
C ASN A 52 6.53 -4.48 -0.24
N MET A 53 6.75 -3.40 0.50
CA MET A 53 6.92 -3.43 1.95
C MET A 53 5.67 -3.97 2.65
N LEU A 54 4.48 -3.45 2.31
CA LEU A 54 3.21 -3.92 2.87
C LEU A 54 2.95 -5.40 2.56
N ALA A 55 3.19 -5.83 1.32
CA ALA A 55 3.07 -7.24 0.95
C ALA A 55 4.02 -8.14 1.76
N THR A 56 5.24 -7.68 2.02
CA THR A 56 6.22 -8.41 2.82
C THR A 56 5.78 -8.55 4.27
N TRP A 57 5.31 -7.46 4.89
CA TRP A 57 4.73 -7.49 6.23
C TRP A 57 3.53 -8.41 6.31
N ASN A 58 2.60 -8.29 5.37
CA ASN A 58 1.38 -9.10 5.35
C ASN A 58 1.70 -10.59 5.24
N ASN A 59 2.64 -10.97 4.37
CA ASN A 59 3.13 -12.33 4.24
C ASN A 59 3.82 -12.85 5.51
N THR A 60 4.52 -11.98 6.24
CA THR A 60 5.21 -12.35 7.48
C THR A 60 4.21 -12.61 8.60
N VAL A 61 3.27 -11.68 8.77
CA VAL A 61 2.24 -11.72 9.81
C VAL A 61 1.25 -12.86 9.59
N ASN A 62 0.89 -13.18 8.35
CA ASN A 62 0.01 -14.32 8.06
C ASN A 62 0.68 -15.69 8.27
N LYS A 63 2.02 -15.74 8.39
CA LYS A 63 2.78 -16.97 8.71
C LYS A 63 3.05 -17.15 10.20
N MET A 64 2.78 -16.13 11.01
CA MET A 64 2.78 -16.19 12.48
C MET A 64 1.43 -16.72 12.96
#